data_AF-A0A2E1AUC3-F1
#
_entry.id   AF-A0A2E1AUC3-F1
#
_cell.length_a   1.000
_cell.length_b   1.000
_cell.length_c   1.000
_cell.angle_alpha   90.00
_cell.angle_beta   90.00
_cell.angle_gamma   90.00
#
_symmetry.space_group_name_H-M   'P 1'
#
loop_
_entity.id
_entity.type
_entity.pdbx_description
1 polymer ?
#
loop_
_entity_poly.entity_id
_entity_poly.type
_entity_poly.pdbx_seq_one_letter_code
_entity_poly.pdbx_strand_id
1 'polypeptide(L)'
;MKRIYVLLLTGMVFGIQSTEAQFMKKLKKAAKKELNKTLDGKEEEESETATPAKPVSGMSNQNTPETTTTDEPASHTEEKEEMVNLYEITEPYVFMHNRNKVKAWPLYKKDYTDEKGLSGTYYLSSVMLDQVGSHFAEFPLFAYSGFSLEYDPKAYNGTIHLSDEAKNHFVILEEYKELVDRGTFIIEFANFAGPEAMKMKRAYAIEKDVLIVAPPVVPIKGQKYGNEWIGNDQYLLIGRDLAHLQDLLQTPEYVKKRSVEVFDMLQMHLEEQSLANAPALPARGMKNTSLEADGLRLIKERAAYYKWKEQPIYAYIQSNDWNIITHALTGVPLRRELKLITVMKTPEGNYKREGFFIGQKYNGSSYGKSYMLMNDQRIYYVKKEEALKYKS
;
A
#
# COMPACT_ATOMS: atom_id res chain seq x y z
N MET A 1 -22.45 38.87 9.32
CA MET A 1 -21.98 38.49 10.67
C MET A 1 -20.95 37.36 10.56
N LYS A 2 -20.03 37.19 11.52
CA LYS A 2 -18.89 36.25 11.41
C LYS A 2 -19.15 34.89 12.11
N ARG A 3 -19.00 33.77 11.39
CA ARG A 3 -18.53 32.41 11.80
C ARG A 3 -18.08 31.73 10.48
N ILE A 4 -16.89 31.17 10.23
CA ILE A 4 -15.77 30.59 11.01
C ILE A 4 -16.07 29.20 11.60
N TYR A 5 -15.06 28.32 11.55
CA TYR A 5 -14.99 26.87 11.84
C TYR A 5 -15.44 25.93 10.71
N VAL A 6 -14.66 24.91 10.31
CA VAL A 6 -13.18 24.75 10.45
C VAL A 6 -12.65 23.86 9.30
N LEU A 7 -11.36 23.97 9.00
CA LEU A 7 -10.67 23.24 7.91
C LEU A 7 -9.53 22.41 8.52
N LEU A 8 -9.52 21.08 8.33
CA LEU A 8 -8.40 20.19 8.69
C LEU A 8 -8.56 18.77 8.10
N LEU A 9 -7.42 18.08 7.89
CA LEU A 9 -7.26 16.63 7.64
C LEU A 9 -7.76 16.02 6.31
N THR A 10 -7.44 16.65 5.18
CA THR A 10 -7.16 15.91 3.91
C THR A 10 -6.01 16.60 3.15
N GLY A 11 -4.77 16.15 3.36
CA GLY A 11 -3.60 16.70 2.65
C GLY A 11 -2.26 16.49 3.34
N MET A 12 -1.80 15.25 3.52
CA MET A 12 -0.43 14.98 3.98
C MET A 12 0.17 13.62 3.54
N VAL A 13 -0.16 13.17 2.33
CA VAL A 13 0.60 12.11 1.62
C VAL A 13 0.72 12.49 0.15
N PHE A 14 1.84 12.14 -0.50
CA PHE A 14 2.12 12.39 -1.93
C PHE A 14 2.13 13.88 -2.35
N GLY A 15 2.68 14.75 -1.49
CA GLY A 15 2.83 16.20 -1.73
C GLY A 15 4.19 16.68 -2.25
N ILE A 16 5.00 15.80 -2.86
CA ILE A 16 6.30 16.15 -3.47
C ILE A 16 6.39 15.43 -4.83
N GLN A 17 6.87 16.10 -5.88
CA GLN A 17 7.34 15.42 -7.09
C GLN A 17 8.57 14.61 -6.72
N SER A 18 8.39 13.32 -6.43
CA SER A 18 9.39 12.55 -5.70
C SER A 18 10.71 12.41 -6.47
N THR A 19 11.82 12.49 -5.75
CA THR A 19 13.17 12.40 -6.33
C THR A 19 13.48 11.01 -6.89
N GLU A 20 12.66 10.02 -6.55
CA GLU A 20 12.49 8.73 -7.24
C GLU A 20 12.32 8.92 -8.75
N ALA A 21 11.46 9.85 -9.20
CA ALA A 21 11.23 10.10 -10.63
C ALA A 21 12.47 10.67 -11.33
N GLN A 22 13.33 11.40 -10.62
CA GLN A 22 14.61 11.89 -11.14
C GLN A 22 15.67 10.79 -11.15
N PHE A 23 15.72 9.95 -10.10
CA PHE A 23 16.58 8.77 -10.03
C PHE A 23 16.25 7.78 -11.16
N MET A 24 14.97 7.43 -11.34
CA MET A 24 14.48 6.59 -12.44
C MET A 24 14.78 7.20 -13.82
N LYS A 25 14.83 8.54 -13.92
CA LYS A 25 15.22 9.23 -15.17
C LYS A 25 16.73 9.17 -15.43
N LYS A 26 17.59 9.18 -14.40
CA LYS A 26 19.02 8.81 -14.55
C LYS A 26 19.17 7.32 -14.90
N LEU A 27 18.45 6.42 -14.20
CA LEU A 27 18.57 4.96 -14.38
C LEU A 27 18.09 4.50 -15.77
N LYS A 28 16.93 4.96 -16.26
CA LYS A 28 16.48 4.69 -17.65
C LYS A 28 17.41 5.30 -18.70
N LYS A 29 18.10 6.42 -18.39
CA LYS A 29 19.14 7.00 -19.27
C LYS A 29 20.43 6.17 -19.26
N ALA A 30 20.76 5.50 -18.15
CA ALA A 30 21.87 4.54 -18.07
C ALA A 30 21.57 3.27 -18.90
N ALA A 31 20.42 2.62 -18.65
CA ALA A 31 20.01 1.41 -19.38
C ALA A 31 19.96 1.64 -20.90
N LYS A 32 19.37 2.76 -21.36
CA LYS A 32 19.33 3.12 -22.79
C LYS A 32 20.71 3.44 -23.38
N LYS A 33 21.70 3.85 -22.56
CA LYS A 33 23.07 4.12 -23.02
C LYS A 33 23.85 2.82 -23.25
N GLU A 34 23.72 1.82 -22.39
CA GLU A 34 24.34 0.50 -22.64
C GLU A 34 23.63 -0.28 -23.75
N LEU A 35 22.28 -0.23 -23.83
CA LEU A 35 21.54 -0.94 -24.88
C LEU A 35 21.96 -0.55 -26.31
N ASN A 36 22.18 0.75 -26.56
CA ASN A 36 22.69 1.25 -27.84
C ASN A 36 24.14 0.81 -28.11
N LYS A 37 24.96 0.72 -27.07
CA LYS A 37 26.38 0.31 -27.12
C LYS A 37 26.55 -1.14 -27.57
N THR A 38 25.56 -1.99 -27.29
CA THR A 38 25.47 -3.38 -27.80
C THR A 38 24.92 -3.51 -29.23
N LEU A 39 24.49 -2.41 -29.88
CA LEU A 39 23.92 -2.45 -31.23
C LEU A 39 24.88 -1.94 -32.31
N ASP A 40 25.62 -0.85 -32.06
CA ASP A 40 26.57 -0.26 -33.02
C ASP A 40 27.98 -0.91 -32.95
N GLY A 41 28.06 -2.15 -32.44
CA GLY A 41 29.31 -2.84 -32.09
C GLY A 41 30.03 -3.58 -33.23
N LYS A 42 30.09 -3.03 -34.44
CA LYS A 42 30.83 -3.66 -35.56
C LYS A 42 31.16 -2.70 -36.72
N GLU A 43 32.44 -2.71 -37.12
CA GLU A 43 33.02 -2.04 -38.30
C GLU A 43 32.93 -0.48 -38.27
N GLU A 44 33.92 0.32 -38.64
CA GLU A 44 35.17 0.12 -39.42
C GLU A 44 36.34 0.98 -38.87
N GLU A 45 37.59 0.67 -39.27
CA GLU A 45 38.78 1.52 -39.04
C GLU A 45 39.20 2.21 -40.36
N GLU A 46 39.59 3.50 -40.30
CA GLU A 46 40.60 4.25 -41.10
C GLU A 46 40.32 5.77 -40.95
N SER A 47 41.26 6.65 -40.55
CA SER A 47 42.55 7.07 -41.13
C SER A 47 42.44 8.18 -42.19
N GLU A 48 42.81 9.43 -41.84
CA GLU A 48 43.35 10.42 -42.80
C GLU A 48 44.15 11.56 -42.12
N THR A 49 44.96 12.32 -42.88
CA THR A 49 46.02 13.21 -42.33
C THR A 49 46.27 14.54 -43.08
N ALA A 50 46.55 15.60 -42.30
CA ALA A 50 47.41 16.77 -42.61
C ALA A 50 46.95 17.95 -43.52
N THR A 51 46.81 19.12 -42.87
CA THR A 51 47.36 20.51 -43.11
C THR A 51 48.31 20.81 -44.32
N PRO A 52 48.63 22.08 -44.74
CA PRO A 52 48.57 23.41 -44.04
C PRO A 52 48.27 24.74 -44.85
N ALA A 53 48.43 25.92 -44.18
CA ALA A 53 48.79 27.29 -44.68
C ALA A 53 47.69 28.19 -45.35
N LYS A 54 47.44 29.52 -45.14
CA LYS A 54 48.12 30.81 -44.72
C LYS A 54 48.08 31.85 -45.90
N PRO A 55 48.34 33.19 -45.79
CA PRO A 55 48.35 34.19 -44.67
C PRO A 55 47.85 35.65 -45.03
N VAL A 56 48.17 36.66 -44.16
CA VAL A 56 48.15 38.18 -44.29
C VAL A 56 46.79 38.93 -44.43
N SER A 57 46.56 40.20 -43.99
CA SER A 57 47.32 41.35 -43.39
C SER A 57 46.35 42.35 -42.68
N GLY A 58 46.66 43.41 -41.91
CA GLY A 58 47.89 43.97 -41.28
C GLY A 58 47.84 45.51 -41.00
N MET A 59 48.52 46.01 -39.94
CA MET A 59 48.71 47.44 -39.48
C MET A 59 47.46 48.16 -38.89
N SER A 60 47.51 49.13 -37.95
CA SER A 60 48.59 50.01 -37.41
C SER A 60 48.42 50.36 -35.89
N ASN A 61 49.37 51.12 -35.31
CA ASN A 61 49.53 51.51 -33.88
C ASN A 61 48.59 52.70 -33.45
N GLN A 62 48.37 53.11 -32.17
CA GLN A 62 49.30 53.35 -31.05
C GLN A 62 48.69 53.33 -29.61
N ASN A 63 49.54 52.91 -28.67
CA ASN A 63 49.66 53.02 -27.21
C ASN A 63 48.68 53.88 -26.34
N THR A 64 48.30 53.30 -25.19
CA THR A 64 48.20 53.93 -23.85
C THR A 64 48.51 52.81 -22.82
N PRO A 65 49.22 53.05 -21.68
CA PRO A 65 50.04 52.00 -21.06
C PRO A 65 49.34 50.99 -20.14
N GLU A 66 50.06 49.90 -19.88
CA GLU A 66 49.68 48.67 -19.17
C GLU A 66 49.68 48.80 -17.64
N THR A 67 48.98 47.89 -16.94
CA THR A 67 49.61 46.95 -15.99
C THR A 67 48.75 45.68 -15.88
N THR A 68 49.42 44.53 -15.82
CA THR A 68 48.89 43.16 -15.93
C THR A 68 48.04 42.64 -14.76
N THR A 69 47.04 41.82 -15.10
CA THR A 69 46.82 40.50 -14.45
C THR A 69 46.52 39.46 -15.55
N THR A 70 47.00 38.24 -15.37
CA THR A 70 46.91 37.17 -16.39
C THR A 70 45.70 36.27 -16.13
N ASP A 71 44.75 36.22 -17.06
CA ASP A 71 43.69 35.21 -17.04
C ASP A 71 44.20 33.89 -17.65
N GLU A 72 44.53 32.92 -16.82
CA GLU A 72 44.60 31.52 -17.26
C GLU A 72 43.16 30.97 -17.41
N PRO A 73 42.76 30.45 -18.58
CA PRO A 73 41.46 29.79 -18.73
C PRO A 73 41.48 28.46 -17.97
N ALA A 74 40.95 28.45 -16.75
CA ALA A 74 40.87 27.28 -15.90
C ALA A 74 40.23 26.11 -16.66
N SER A 75 40.97 25.00 -16.78
CA SER A 75 40.50 23.81 -17.46
C SER A 75 39.39 23.14 -16.64
N HIS A 76 38.13 23.44 -16.97
CA HIS A 76 36.99 22.66 -16.52
C HIS A 76 37.03 21.28 -17.19
N THR A 77 37.82 20.39 -16.60
CA THR A 77 37.71 18.95 -16.82
C THR A 77 36.32 18.54 -16.34
N GLU A 78 35.41 18.26 -17.27
CA GLU A 78 34.13 17.62 -16.95
C GLU A 78 34.41 16.19 -16.47
N GLU A 79 34.59 16.04 -15.15
CA GLU A 79 34.53 14.73 -14.50
C GLU A 79 33.19 14.10 -14.84
N LYS A 80 33.23 13.03 -15.65
CA LYS A 80 32.05 12.24 -15.98
C LYS A 80 31.57 11.62 -14.67
N GLU A 81 30.37 12.02 -14.20
CA GLU A 81 29.68 11.31 -13.11
C GLU A 81 29.62 9.81 -13.45
N GLU A 82 30.48 9.02 -12.83
CA GLU A 82 30.52 7.58 -13.04
C GLU A 82 29.29 6.99 -12.34
N MET A 83 28.29 6.57 -13.14
CA MET A 83 27.00 6.14 -12.61
C MET A 83 27.11 4.73 -12.02
N VAL A 84 27.50 4.67 -10.75
CA VAL A 84 27.66 3.45 -9.95
C VAL A 84 26.40 2.59 -9.97
N ASN A 85 26.56 1.32 -10.35
CA ASN A 85 25.48 0.35 -10.36
C ASN A 85 25.27 -0.25 -8.95
N LEU A 86 24.19 0.17 -8.28
CA LEU A 86 23.88 -0.25 -6.91
C LEU A 86 23.47 -1.74 -6.78
N TYR A 87 23.31 -2.48 -7.87
CA TYR A 87 23.12 -3.95 -7.84
C TYR A 87 24.45 -4.72 -7.84
N GLU A 88 25.58 -4.05 -8.13
CA GLU A 88 26.91 -4.65 -8.34
C GLU A 88 27.96 -4.22 -7.31
N ILE A 89 27.67 -3.23 -6.45
CA ILE A 89 28.59 -2.81 -5.39
C ILE A 89 28.91 -3.96 -4.42
N THR A 90 30.20 -4.25 -4.25
CA THR A 90 30.73 -5.30 -3.35
C THR A 90 31.02 -4.78 -1.95
N GLU A 91 31.27 -3.47 -1.80
CA GLU A 91 31.53 -2.79 -0.54
C GLU A 91 30.52 -1.63 -0.33
N PRO A 92 30.32 -1.15 0.92
CA PRO A 92 29.36 -0.09 1.18
C PRO A 92 29.72 1.25 0.53
N TYR A 93 28.96 1.66 -0.48
CA TYR A 93 29.21 2.85 -1.28
C TYR A 93 28.55 4.10 -0.70
N VAL A 94 29.25 5.24 -0.69
CA VAL A 94 28.76 6.51 -0.13
C VAL A 94 28.48 7.51 -1.25
N PHE A 95 27.30 8.12 -1.24
CA PHE A 95 26.89 9.15 -2.20
C PHE A 95 25.99 10.22 -1.56
N MET A 96 25.73 11.29 -2.30
CA MET A 96 24.85 12.38 -1.85
C MET A 96 23.45 12.25 -2.49
N HIS A 97 22.40 12.28 -1.68
CA HIS A 97 21.00 12.36 -2.14
C HIS A 97 20.28 13.48 -1.38
N ASN A 98 19.67 14.43 -2.09
CA ASN A 98 18.91 15.53 -1.50
C ASN A 98 19.65 16.29 -0.37
N ARG A 99 20.97 16.48 -0.53
CA ARG A 99 21.92 17.07 0.45
C ARG A 99 22.26 16.19 1.66
N ASN A 100 21.66 15.01 1.81
CA ASN A 100 22.04 14.02 2.81
C ASN A 100 23.17 13.11 2.28
N LYS A 101 24.07 12.69 3.16
CA LYS A 101 24.93 11.52 2.91
C LYS A 101 24.07 10.25 2.95
N VAL A 102 24.25 9.37 1.98
CA VAL A 102 23.65 8.04 1.92
C VAL A 102 24.75 7.00 1.89
N LYS A 103 24.62 5.95 2.70
CA LYS A 103 25.45 4.74 2.60
C LYS A 103 24.62 3.62 1.99
N ALA A 104 24.91 3.28 0.73
CA ALA A 104 24.39 2.07 0.11
C ALA A 104 25.11 0.85 0.69
N TRP A 105 24.36 -0.20 0.95
CA TRP A 105 24.91 -1.51 1.30
C TRP A 105 24.94 -2.41 0.06
N PRO A 106 25.94 -3.31 -0.06
CA PRO A 106 25.92 -4.40 -1.03
C PRO A 106 24.61 -5.20 -0.96
N LEU A 107 24.17 -5.71 -2.09
CA LEU A 107 22.99 -6.58 -2.16
C LEU A 107 23.24 -7.84 -1.31
N TYR A 108 22.50 -7.99 -0.21
CA TYR A 108 22.60 -9.16 0.65
C TYR A 108 22.06 -10.41 -0.06
N LYS A 109 22.98 -11.34 -0.37
CA LYS A 109 22.72 -12.58 -1.11
C LYS A 109 22.98 -13.78 -0.19
N LYS A 110 21.94 -14.59 0.01
CA LYS A 110 22.01 -15.83 0.79
C LYS A 110 20.99 -16.85 0.28
N ASP A 111 21.42 -18.09 0.14
CA ASP A 111 20.69 -19.17 -0.55
C ASP A 111 19.61 -19.83 0.33
N TYR A 112 18.68 -19.00 0.81
CA TYR A 112 17.46 -19.48 1.47
C TYR A 112 16.55 -20.19 0.45
N THR A 113 15.98 -21.33 0.85
CA THR A 113 15.08 -22.15 0.02
C THR A 113 13.93 -22.71 0.84
N ASP A 114 12.77 -22.90 0.20
CA ASP A 114 11.57 -23.47 0.82
C ASP A 114 10.70 -24.21 -0.23
N GLU A 115 9.74 -25.01 0.23
CA GLU A 115 8.92 -25.88 -0.63
C GLU A 115 7.89 -25.14 -1.52
N LYS A 116 7.55 -23.89 -1.17
CA LYS A 116 6.69 -23.01 -2.00
C LYS A 116 7.53 -22.16 -2.96
N GLY A 117 8.84 -22.07 -2.71
CA GLY A 117 9.82 -21.38 -3.55
C GLY A 117 9.78 -19.86 -3.45
N LEU A 118 9.36 -19.30 -2.30
CA LEU A 118 9.32 -17.86 -2.01
C LEU A 118 10.69 -17.31 -1.57
N SER A 119 11.55 -18.15 -1.04
CA SER A 119 12.84 -17.75 -0.47
C SER A 119 13.91 -17.44 -1.53
N GLY A 120 15.00 -16.79 -1.11
CA GLY A 120 16.18 -16.49 -1.93
C GLY A 120 16.42 -14.99 -2.11
N THR A 121 17.31 -14.62 -3.04
CA THR A 121 17.63 -13.21 -3.32
C THR A 121 16.54 -12.54 -4.17
N TYR A 122 16.12 -11.34 -3.74
CA TYR A 122 15.21 -10.45 -4.45
C TYR A 122 15.88 -9.10 -4.74
N TYR A 123 15.80 -8.68 -5.99
CA TYR A 123 16.12 -7.33 -6.44
C TYR A 123 14.91 -6.42 -6.26
N LEU A 124 15.15 -5.12 -6.04
CA LEU A 124 14.13 -4.08 -6.11
C LEU A 124 14.20 -3.35 -7.45
N SER A 125 13.07 -2.87 -7.96
CA SER A 125 13.04 -2.03 -9.16
C SER A 125 13.43 -0.57 -8.93
N SER A 126 13.61 -0.17 -7.67
CA SER A 126 14.12 1.12 -7.21
C SER A 126 14.77 0.95 -5.84
N VAL A 127 15.72 1.82 -5.51
CA VAL A 127 16.44 1.76 -4.22
C VAL A 127 15.47 2.03 -3.07
N MET A 128 15.46 1.14 -2.07
CA MET A 128 14.81 1.37 -0.79
C MET A 128 15.72 2.20 0.11
N LEU A 129 15.20 3.31 0.63
CA LEU A 129 15.88 4.17 1.59
C LEU A 129 15.38 3.89 3.01
N ASP A 130 16.31 3.78 3.96
CA ASP A 130 16.03 3.76 5.40
C ASP A 130 16.51 5.06 6.04
N GLN A 131 15.75 5.58 7.00
CA GLN A 131 16.09 6.78 7.76
C GLN A 131 16.60 6.39 9.16
N VAL A 132 17.83 6.78 9.47
CA VAL A 132 18.34 6.69 10.84
C VAL A 132 17.59 7.71 11.69
N GLY A 133 17.15 7.32 12.89
CA GLY A 133 16.36 8.16 13.81
C GLY A 133 17.06 9.42 14.36
N SER A 134 18.21 9.81 13.80
CA SER A 134 18.91 11.05 14.08
C SER A 134 19.50 11.63 12.79
N HIS A 135 19.13 12.87 12.48
CA HIS A 135 19.72 13.64 11.37
C HIS A 135 21.16 14.11 11.65
N PHE A 136 21.69 13.86 12.85
CA PHE A 136 23.09 14.08 13.20
C PHE A 136 23.97 12.83 13.01
N ALA A 137 23.42 11.70 12.56
CA ALA A 137 24.21 10.54 12.17
C ALA A 137 25.12 10.88 10.98
N GLU A 138 26.31 10.27 10.90
CA GLU A 138 27.22 10.45 9.76
C GLU A 138 26.55 10.08 8.41
N PHE A 139 25.72 9.04 8.46
CA PHE A 139 24.85 8.60 7.38
C PHE A 139 23.40 8.63 7.90
N PRO A 140 22.64 9.73 7.70
CA PRO A 140 21.23 9.78 8.09
C PRO A 140 20.34 8.89 7.21
N LEU A 141 20.86 8.40 6.07
CA LEU A 141 20.19 7.49 5.15
C LEU A 141 21.03 6.24 4.84
N PHE A 142 20.39 5.09 4.86
CA PHE A 142 20.90 3.86 4.23
C PHE A 142 20.16 3.58 2.93
N ALA A 143 20.82 2.92 1.98
CA ALA A 143 20.25 2.52 0.71
C ALA A 143 20.42 1.01 0.46
N TYR A 144 19.36 0.37 -0.03
CA TYR A 144 19.32 -1.06 -0.36
C TYR A 144 18.74 -1.27 -1.75
N SER A 145 19.41 -2.06 -2.58
CA SER A 145 19.00 -2.42 -3.95
C SER A 145 18.24 -3.75 -4.03
N GLY A 146 18.12 -4.47 -2.90
CA GLY A 146 17.48 -5.77 -2.78
C GLY A 146 17.70 -6.36 -1.39
N PHE A 147 17.30 -7.61 -1.21
CA PHE A 147 17.40 -8.37 0.04
C PHE A 147 17.40 -9.88 -0.23
N SER A 148 17.72 -10.69 0.78
CA SER A 148 17.38 -12.11 0.78
C SER A 148 16.19 -12.40 1.67
N LEU A 149 15.24 -13.19 1.17
CA LEU A 149 14.00 -13.59 1.87
C LEU A 149 14.13 -15.03 2.36
N GLU A 150 13.80 -15.25 3.63
CA GLU A 150 13.73 -16.54 4.31
C GLU A 150 12.29 -16.78 4.75
N TYR A 151 11.62 -17.80 4.20
CA TYR A 151 10.21 -18.12 4.47
C TYR A 151 10.07 -19.46 5.22
N ASP A 152 9.18 -19.52 6.20
CA ASP A 152 8.69 -20.76 6.81
C ASP A 152 7.25 -21.06 6.34
N PRO A 153 7.06 -21.99 5.39
CA PRO A 153 5.75 -22.43 4.91
C PRO A 153 4.82 -23.01 5.98
N LYS A 154 5.35 -23.50 7.11
CA LYS A 154 4.57 -24.13 8.18
C LYS A 154 4.07 -23.09 9.17
N ALA A 155 4.89 -22.08 9.45
CA ALA A 155 4.55 -20.98 10.35
C ALA A 155 3.93 -19.76 9.63
N TYR A 156 3.88 -19.76 8.29
CA TYR A 156 3.30 -18.71 7.45
C TYR A 156 3.91 -17.31 7.73
N ASN A 157 5.20 -17.28 8.01
CA ASN A 157 5.94 -16.06 8.31
C ASN A 157 7.40 -16.20 7.84
N GLY A 158 8.18 -15.14 8.01
CA GLY A 158 9.59 -15.18 7.64
C GLY A 158 10.38 -13.93 7.97
N THR A 159 11.58 -13.86 7.42
CA THR A 159 12.56 -12.80 7.63
C THR A 159 13.10 -12.28 6.30
N ILE A 160 13.25 -10.97 6.20
CA ILE A 160 13.87 -10.24 5.10
C ILE A 160 15.20 -9.71 5.62
N HIS A 161 16.29 -10.12 4.98
CA HIS A 161 17.66 -9.81 5.37
C HIS A 161 18.25 -8.80 4.39
N LEU A 162 18.56 -7.61 4.90
CA LEU A 162 19.15 -6.47 4.18
C LEU A 162 20.66 -6.35 4.44
N SER A 163 21.10 -6.87 5.58
CA SER A 163 22.47 -7.29 5.89
C SER A 163 22.39 -8.35 6.99
N ASP A 164 23.52 -8.87 7.49
CA ASP A 164 23.52 -9.77 8.66
C ASP A 164 23.00 -9.10 9.95
N GLU A 165 23.03 -7.77 10.01
CA GLU A 165 22.52 -6.96 11.13
C GLU A 165 21.12 -6.40 10.86
N ALA A 166 20.87 -5.93 9.63
CA ALA A 166 19.63 -5.28 9.24
C ALA A 166 18.62 -6.28 8.69
N LYS A 167 17.55 -6.55 9.46
CA LYS A 167 16.46 -7.44 9.06
C LYS A 167 15.09 -6.90 9.44
N ASN A 168 14.05 -7.33 8.75
CA ASN A 168 12.65 -7.18 9.19
C ASN A 168 11.92 -8.52 9.08
N HIS A 169 10.83 -8.68 9.82
CA HIS A 169 9.97 -9.87 9.75
C HIS A 169 8.73 -9.60 8.91
N PHE A 170 8.08 -10.66 8.44
CA PHE A 170 6.81 -10.57 7.72
C PHE A 170 5.89 -11.73 8.09
N VAL A 171 4.58 -11.56 7.83
CA VAL A 171 3.56 -12.60 8.01
C VAL A 171 2.66 -12.70 6.79
N ILE A 172 2.15 -13.91 6.55
CA ILE A 172 0.96 -14.15 5.74
C ILE A 172 -0.23 -14.17 6.71
N LEU A 173 -1.23 -13.34 6.48
CA LEU A 173 -2.45 -13.32 7.31
C LEU A 173 -3.29 -14.58 7.07
N GLU A 174 -4.14 -14.96 8.03
CA GLU A 174 -4.93 -16.20 7.99
C GLU A 174 -5.78 -16.29 6.71
N GLU A 175 -6.39 -15.17 6.32
CA GLU A 175 -7.22 -15.03 5.13
C GLU A 175 -6.45 -15.23 3.80
N TYR A 176 -5.12 -15.24 3.82
CA TYR A 176 -4.25 -15.34 2.63
C TYR A 176 -3.47 -16.66 2.54
N LYS A 177 -3.53 -17.53 3.55
CA LYS A 177 -2.78 -18.80 3.57
C LYS A 177 -3.15 -19.73 2.42
N GLU A 178 -4.43 -19.89 2.13
CA GLU A 178 -4.91 -20.73 1.03
C GLU A 178 -4.47 -20.21 -0.35
N LEU A 179 -4.31 -18.88 -0.51
CA LEU A 179 -3.74 -18.29 -1.73
C LEU A 179 -2.24 -18.57 -1.85
N VAL A 180 -1.49 -18.49 -0.74
CA VAL A 180 -0.08 -18.85 -0.67
C VAL A 180 0.15 -20.33 -0.98
N ASP A 181 -0.69 -21.24 -0.47
CA ASP A 181 -0.66 -22.66 -0.82
C ASP A 181 -0.88 -22.91 -2.32
N ARG A 182 -1.65 -22.04 -2.99
CA ARG A 182 -1.90 -22.02 -4.44
C ARG A 182 -0.85 -21.21 -5.23
N GLY A 183 0.21 -20.70 -4.57
CA GLY A 183 1.30 -19.94 -5.19
C GLY A 183 1.05 -18.43 -5.41
N THR A 184 -0.05 -17.88 -4.88
CA THR A 184 -0.34 -16.44 -4.89
C THR A 184 0.06 -15.82 -3.55
N PHE A 185 1.22 -15.16 -3.53
CA PHE A 185 1.78 -14.62 -2.29
C PHE A 185 1.24 -13.23 -1.95
N ILE A 186 0.89 -13.01 -0.68
CA ILE A 186 0.48 -11.73 -0.12
C ILE A 186 1.18 -11.59 1.24
N ILE A 187 2.10 -10.65 1.32
CA ILE A 187 3.02 -10.46 2.45
C ILE A 187 2.69 -9.13 3.12
N GLU A 188 2.42 -9.14 4.43
CA GLU A 188 2.38 -7.92 5.24
C GLU A 188 3.69 -7.78 6.01
N PHE A 189 4.44 -6.71 5.73
CA PHE A 189 5.73 -6.47 6.39
C PHE A 189 5.51 -5.93 7.81
N ALA A 190 6.17 -6.57 8.78
CA ALA A 190 5.94 -6.29 10.19
C ALA A 190 6.52 -4.92 10.61
N ASN A 191 6.01 -4.42 11.74
CA ASN A 191 6.27 -3.06 12.21
C ASN A 191 7.52 -2.92 13.10
N PHE A 192 8.38 -3.95 13.17
CA PHE A 192 9.37 -4.10 14.25
C PHE A 192 10.77 -3.60 13.92
N ALA A 193 11.20 -3.63 12.66
CA ALA A 193 12.55 -3.21 12.24
C ALA A 193 12.61 -2.82 10.76
N GLY A 194 13.77 -2.36 10.30
CA GLY A 194 14.05 -2.07 8.89
C GLY A 194 13.35 -0.83 8.31
N PRO A 195 13.36 -0.68 6.97
CA PRO A 195 13.11 0.61 6.33
C PRO A 195 11.65 1.07 6.40
N GLU A 196 11.47 2.34 6.76
CA GLU A 196 10.16 2.98 6.91
C GLU A 196 9.27 2.85 5.66
N ALA A 197 9.87 2.88 4.47
CA ALA A 197 9.16 2.70 3.20
C ALA A 197 8.32 1.40 3.11
N MET A 198 8.75 0.32 3.81
CA MET A 198 8.07 -0.98 3.83
C MET A 198 7.13 -1.18 5.03
N LYS A 199 7.23 -0.36 6.09
CA LYS A 199 6.44 -0.57 7.33
C LYS A 199 4.95 -0.49 7.04
N MET A 200 4.21 -1.52 7.47
CA MET A 200 2.77 -1.65 7.24
C MET A 200 2.36 -1.61 5.75
N LYS A 201 3.28 -1.91 4.83
CA LYS A 201 2.94 -2.17 3.42
C LYS A 201 2.55 -3.64 3.23
N ARG A 202 1.68 -3.86 2.25
CA ARG A 202 1.45 -5.19 1.67
C ARG A 202 2.19 -5.27 0.35
N ALA A 203 2.96 -6.33 0.16
CA ALA A 203 3.43 -6.77 -1.14
C ALA A 203 2.58 -7.96 -1.61
N TYR A 204 2.27 -8.04 -2.89
CA TYR A 204 1.53 -9.18 -3.45
C TYR A 204 2.07 -9.58 -4.82
N ALA A 205 1.98 -10.88 -5.13
CA ALA A 205 2.45 -11.44 -6.38
C ALA A 205 1.56 -11.00 -7.56
N ILE A 206 2.17 -10.35 -8.56
CA ILE A 206 1.52 -10.10 -9.86
C ILE A 206 1.84 -11.19 -10.88
N GLU A 207 2.99 -11.85 -10.70
CA GLU A 207 3.47 -12.99 -11.46
C GLU A 207 4.21 -13.96 -10.52
N LYS A 208 4.62 -15.12 -11.05
CA LYS A 208 5.57 -15.98 -10.33
C LYS A 208 6.85 -15.18 -10.05
N ASP A 209 7.31 -15.22 -8.80
CA ASP A 209 8.56 -14.63 -8.33
C ASP A 209 8.68 -13.09 -8.48
N VAL A 210 7.58 -12.40 -8.80
CA VAL A 210 7.49 -10.92 -8.87
C VAL A 210 6.35 -10.42 -7.98
N LEU A 211 6.72 -9.71 -6.91
CA LEU A 211 5.82 -8.99 -6.02
C LEU A 211 5.79 -7.49 -6.39
N ILE A 212 4.69 -6.82 -6.04
CA ILE A 212 4.55 -5.36 -6.14
C ILE A 212 4.13 -4.76 -4.79
N VAL A 213 4.66 -3.58 -4.47
CA VAL A 213 4.11 -2.65 -3.47
C VAL A 213 3.58 -1.44 -4.23
N ALA A 214 2.28 -1.18 -4.10
CA ALA A 214 1.52 -0.24 -4.93
C ALA A 214 0.70 0.78 -4.11
N PRO A 215 0.24 1.88 -4.73
CA PRO A 215 -0.90 2.65 -4.25
C PRO A 215 -2.19 1.78 -4.18
N PRO A 216 -3.21 2.21 -3.42
CA PRO A 216 -4.47 1.49 -3.36
C PRO A 216 -5.19 1.50 -4.72
N VAL A 217 -5.44 0.31 -5.25
CA VAL A 217 -6.46 0.08 -6.28
C VAL A 217 -7.83 0.18 -5.60
N VAL A 218 -8.83 0.83 -6.22
CA VAL A 218 -10.15 1.07 -5.58
C VAL A 218 -11.32 0.48 -6.38
N PRO A 219 -12.45 0.12 -5.77
CA PRO A 219 -13.61 -0.39 -6.52
C PRO A 219 -14.19 0.68 -7.45
N ILE A 220 -14.35 0.34 -8.75
CA ILE A 220 -14.85 1.29 -9.75
C ILE A 220 -16.25 1.76 -9.36
N LYS A 221 -16.43 3.08 -9.30
CA LYS A 221 -17.65 3.69 -8.73
C LYS A 221 -18.92 3.29 -9.49
N GLY A 222 -19.71 2.43 -8.85
CA GLY A 222 -21.00 1.95 -9.37
C GLY A 222 -20.94 0.53 -9.94
N GLN A 223 -19.76 -0.06 -10.10
CA GLN A 223 -19.60 -1.47 -10.44
C GLN A 223 -19.73 -2.35 -9.17
N LYS A 224 -19.76 -3.67 -9.37
CA LYS A 224 -19.86 -4.69 -8.31
C LYS A 224 -18.49 -5.29 -7.97
N TYR A 225 -17.81 -5.74 -9.01
CA TYR A 225 -16.39 -6.14 -9.04
C TYR A 225 -15.72 -5.29 -10.13
N GLY A 226 -14.40 -5.33 -10.24
CA GLY A 226 -13.63 -4.40 -11.06
C GLY A 226 -13.10 -3.27 -10.19
N ASN A 227 -11.78 -3.26 -10.01
CA ASN A 227 -11.05 -2.21 -9.32
C ASN A 227 -10.26 -1.35 -10.33
N GLU A 228 -9.99 -0.08 -10.03
CA GLU A 228 -9.20 0.85 -10.85
C GLU A 228 -7.95 1.35 -10.13
N TRP A 229 -6.85 1.47 -10.86
CA TRP A 229 -5.56 1.94 -10.36
C TRP A 229 -5.61 3.45 -10.08
N ILE A 230 -5.65 3.86 -8.81
CA ILE A 230 -5.56 5.27 -8.43
C ILE A 230 -4.12 5.61 -8.05
N GLY A 231 -3.33 5.93 -9.08
CA GLY A 231 -1.96 6.40 -8.95
C GLY A 231 -1.31 6.67 -10.31
N ASN A 232 -0.14 7.30 -10.28
CA ASN A 232 0.76 7.34 -11.44
C ASN A 232 1.54 6.01 -11.53
N ASP A 233 2.63 5.97 -12.30
CA ASP A 233 3.60 4.85 -12.34
C ASP A 233 4.48 4.77 -11.06
N GLN A 234 3.92 5.11 -9.90
CA GLN A 234 4.59 5.08 -8.60
C GLN A 234 4.31 3.73 -7.92
N TYR A 235 5.15 2.75 -8.21
CA TYR A 235 5.14 1.43 -7.58
C TYR A 235 6.56 0.88 -7.44
N LEU A 236 6.73 -0.06 -6.51
CA LEU A 236 7.97 -0.79 -6.31
C LEU A 236 7.74 -2.26 -6.70
N LEU A 237 8.44 -2.74 -7.73
CA LEU A 237 8.51 -4.17 -8.02
C LEU A 237 9.65 -4.80 -7.24
N ILE A 238 9.46 -6.06 -6.86
CA ILE A 238 10.37 -6.87 -6.06
C ILE A 238 10.43 -8.23 -6.75
N GLY A 239 11.60 -8.69 -7.22
CA GLY A 239 11.66 -9.93 -8.01
C GLY A 239 13.04 -10.56 -8.07
N ARG A 240 13.09 -11.86 -8.41
CA ARG A 240 14.35 -12.64 -8.42
C ARG A 240 15.19 -12.46 -9.69
N ASP A 241 14.64 -11.85 -10.73
CA ASP A 241 15.32 -11.53 -11.99
C ASP A 241 15.33 -10.01 -12.21
N LEU A 242 16.51 -9.40 -12.17
CA LEU A 242 16.71 -7.96 -12.35
C LEU A 242 16.42 -7.49 -13.79
N ALA A 243 16.64 -8.31 -14.82
CA ALA A 243 16.35 -7.95 -16.20
C ALA A 243 14.83 -7.92 -16.43
N HIS A 244 14.12 -8.95 -15.96
CA HIS A 244 12.65 -9.00 -16.02
C HIS A 244 12.00 -7.81 -15.29
N LEU A 245 12.53 -7.41 -14.12
CA LEU A 245 12.08 -6.18 -13.45
C LEU A 245 12.29 -4.91 -14.30
N GLN A 246 13.37 -4.83 -15.08
CA GLN A 246 13.64 -3.68 -15.95
C GLN A 246 12.70 -3.62 -17.17
N ASP A 247 12.28 -4.77 -17.69
CA ASP A 247 11.29 -4.87 -18.78
C ASP A 247 9.86 -4.56 -18.29
N LEU A 248 9.49 -5.04 -17.10
CA LEU A 248 8.23 -4.65 -16.43
C LEU A 248 8.17 -3.14 -16.18
N LEU A 249 9.29 -2.50 -15.86
CA LEU A 249 9.39 -1.04 -15.75
C LEU A 249 9.22 -0.30 -17.10
N GLN A 250 9.29 -0.96 -18.26
CA GLN A 250 8.94 -0.37 -19.56
C GLN A 250 7.47 -0.63 -19.96
N THR A 251 6.77 -1.50 -19.24
CA THR A 251 5.39 -1.93 -19.55
C THR A 251 4.39 -1.61 -18.42
N PRO A 252 4.30 -0.35 -17.95
CA PRO A 252 3.50 0.02 -16.76
C PRO A 252 2.01 -0.33 -16.89
N GLU A 253 1.43 -0.30 -18.10
CA GLU A 253 0.03 -0.71 -18.31
C GLU A 253 -0.21 -2.20 -18.07
N TYR A 254 0.78 -3.05 -18.33
CA TYR A 254 0.71 -4.47 -17.97
C TYR A 254 0.77 -4.64 -16.46
N VAL A 255 1.69 -3.96 -15.77
CA VAL A 255 1.82 -3.99 -14.31
C VAL A 255 0.53 -3.52 -13.62
N LYS A 256 -0.06 -2.39 -14.06
CA LYS A 256 -1.34 -1.87 -13.56
C LYS A 256 -2.46 -2.89 -13.77
N LYS A 257 -2.58 -3.45 -14.97
CA LYS A 257 -3.60 -4.46 -15.31
C LYS A 257 -3.46 -5.71 -14.43
N ARG A 258 -2.27 -6.30 -14.32
CA ARG A 258 -2.01 -7.47 -13.46
C ARG A 258 -2.33 -7.17 -12.00
N SER A 259 -2.00 -5.97 -11.52
CA SER A 259 -2.33 -5.53 -10.17
C SER A 259 -3.84 -5.45 -9.92
N VAL A 260 -4.62 -4.94 -10.89
CA VAL A 260 -6.10 -4.93 -10.82
C VAL A 260 -6.65 -6.36 -10.79
N GLU A 261 -6.21 -7.21 -11.73
CA GLU A 261 -6.65 -8.62 -11.83
C GLU A 261 -6.38 -9.42 -10.56
N VAL A 262 -5.25 -9.18 -9.89
CA VAL A 262 -4.96 -9.77 -8.58
C VAL A 262 -5.89 -9.21 -7.51
N PHE A 263 -6.06 -7.88 -7.39
CA PHE A 263 -6.96 -7.30 -6.39
C PHE A 263 -8.42 -7.75 -6.53
N ASP A 264 -8.94 -7.89 -7.75
CA ASP A 264 -10.27 -8.45 -8.00
C ASP A 264 -10.36 -9.92 -7.53
N MET A 265 -9.34 -10.73 -7.79
CA MET A 265 -9.25 -12.11 -7.30
C MET A 265 -9.15 -12.18 -5.77
N LEU A 266 -8.41 -11.27 -5.12
CA LEU A 266 -8.36 -11.17 -3.65
C LEU A 266 -9.74 -10.81 -3.07
N GLN A 267 -10.43 -9.84 -3.69
CA GLN A 267 -11.77 -9.44 -3.26
C GLN A 267 -12.79 -10.58 -3.38
N MET A 268 -12.72 -11.36 -4.46
CA MET A 268 -13.55 -12.56 -4.62
C MET A 268 -13.24 -13.62 -3.55
N HIS A 269 -11.96 -13.94 -3.33
CA HIS A 269 -11.57 -14.95 -2.34
C HIS A 269 -11.99 -14.57 -0.92
N LEU A 270 -11.88 -13.29 -0.56
CA LEU A 270 -12.33 -12.79 0.74
C LEU A 270 -13.87 -12.80 0.89
N GLU A 271 -14.64 -12.60 -0.18
CA GLU A 271 -16.10 -12.81 -0.16
C GLU A 271 -16.44 -14.31 0.01
N GLU A 272 -15.76 -15.20 -0.71
CA GLU A 272 -15.93 -16.66 -0.60
C GLU A 272 -15.62 -17.18 0.80
N GLN A 273 -14.47 -16.82 1.38
CA GLN A 273 -14.12 -17.16 2.77
C GLN A 273 -15.13 -16.59 3.76
N SER A 274 -15.57 -15.33 3.57
CA SER A 274 -16.56 -14.69 4.45
C SER A 274 -17.93 -15.38 4.41
N LEU A 275 -18.30 -15.98 3.28
CA LEU A 275 -19.50 -16.81 3.12
C LEU A 275 -19.35 -18.20 3.74
N ALA A 276 -18.20 -18.87 3.53
CA ALA A 276 -17.93 -20.20 4.09
C ALA A 276 -17.86 -20.17 5.64
N ASN A 277 -17.11 -19.19 6.16
CA ASN A 277 -16.90 -18.94 7.59
C ASN A 277 -18.00 -18.07 8.21
N ALA A 278 -19.12 -17.84 7.51
CA ALA A 278 -20.24 -17.05 7.99
C ALA A 278 -20.75 -17.60 9.35
N PRO A 279 -20.68 -16.82 10.44
CA PRO A 279 -21.08 -17.28 11.76
C PRO A 279 -22.60 -17.46 11.85
N ALA A 280 -23.02 -18.48 12.61
CA ALA A 280 -24.43 -18.74 12.89
C ALA A 280 -25.16 -17.48 13.42
N LEU A 281 -26.49 -17.42 13.20
CA LEU A 281 -27.28 -16.33 13.77
C LEU A 281 -27.24 -16.40 15.31
N PRO A 282 -26.93 -15.28 16.01
CA PRO A 282 -27.04 -15.21 17.47
C PRO A 282 -28.41 -15.69 17.95
N ALA A 283 -28.46 -16.29 19.13
CA ALA A 283 -29.74 -16.72 19.71
C ALA A 283 -30.70 -15.54 19.88
N ARG A 284 -31.98 -15.75 19.53
CA ARG A 284 -33.07 -14.84 19.92
C ARG A 284 -33.24 -14.89 21.44
N GLY A 285 -33.29 -13.73 22.08
CA GLY A 285 -33.65 -13.56 23.49
C GLY A 285 -35.17 -13.42 23.66
N MET A 286 -35.63 -12.32 24.25
CA MET A 286 -37.06 -12.08 24.45
C MET A 286 -37.83 -12.00 23.11
N LYS A 287 -39.08 -12.47 23.09
CA LYS A 287 -39.98 -12.34 21.94
C LYS A 287 -40.94 -11.18 22.15
N ASN A 288 -40.81 -10.12 21.34
CA ASN A 288 -41.78 -9.01 21.32
C ASN A 288 -41.88 -8.44 19.89
N THR A 289 -42.90 -8.90 19.16
CA THR A 289 -43.10 -8.56 17.74
C THR A 289 -43.32 -7.07 17.49
N SER A 290 -43.89 -6.33 18.46
CA SER A 290 -44.05 -4.88 18.36
C SER A 290 -42.70 -4.17 18.39
N LEU A 291 -41.81 -4.54 19.32
CA LEU A 291 -40.45 -3.98 19.41
C LEU A 291 -39.55 -4.43 18.24
N GLU A 292 -39.71 -5.67 17.76
CA GLU A 292 -39.01 -6.19 16.57
C GLU A 292 -39.40 -5.40 15.31
N ALA A 293 -40.69 -5.08 15.13
CA ALA A 293 -41.18 -4.24 14.03
C ALA A 293 -40.76 -2.77 14.16
N ASP A 294 -40.84 -2.20 15.37
CA ASP A 294 -40.45 -0.80 15.64
C ASP A 294 -38.94 -0.60 15.43
N GLY A 295 -38.13 -1.59 15.81
CA GLY A 295 -36.71 -1.68 15.49
C GLY A 295 -36.45 -1.76 13.98
N LEU A 296 -37.09 -2.70 13.29
CA LEU A 296 -36.94 -2.86 11.83
C LEU A 296 -37.30 -1.58 11.06
N ARG A 297 -38.31 -0.84 11.51
CA ARG A 297 -38.67 0.48 10.96
C ARG A 297 -37.51 1.48 11.11
N LEU A 298 -36.98 1.67 12.32
CA LEU A 298 -35.83 2.55 12.60
C LEU A 298 -34.58 2.16 11.77
N ILE A 299 -34.37 0.87 11.54
CA ILE A 299 -33.25 0.35 10.75
C ILE A 299 -33.46 0.63 9.25
N LYS A 300 -34.69 0.50 8.73
CA LYS A 300 -35.03 0.87 7.34
C LYS A 300 -34.92 2.38 7.09
N GLU A 301 -35.35 3.20 8.04
CA GLU A 301 -35.15 4.66 8.02
C GLU A 301 -33.65 5.00 7.93
N ARG A 302 -32.81 4.34 8.74
CA ARG A 302 -31.35 4.51 8.74
C ARG A 302 -30.72 4.03 7.42
N ALA A 303 -31.12 2.87 6.90
CA ALA A 303 -30.62 2.31 5.65
C ALA A 303 -30.94 3.22 4.44
N ALA A 304 -32.13 3.82 4.40
CA ALA A 304 -32.53 4.78 3.38
C ALA A 304 -31.71 6.08 3.47
N TYR A 305 -31.51 6.62 4.67
CA TYR A 305 -30.71 7.84 4.90
C TYR A 305 -29.24 7.67 4.46
N TYR A 306 -28.60 6.54 4.83
CA TYR A 306 -27.23 6.22 4.45
C TYR A 306 -27.09 5.52 3.09
N LYS A 307 -28.18 5.36 2.33
CA LYS A 307 -28.21 4.75 0.99
C LYS A 307 -27.50 3.39 0.91
N TRP A 308 -27.80 2.49 1.84
CA TRP A 308 -27.24 1.13 1.86
C TRP A 308 -27.62 0.35 0.60
N LYS A 309 -26.70 -0.49 0.10
CA LYS A 309 -26.98 -1.45 -0.98
C LYS A 309 -27.82 -2.62 -0.45
N GLU A 310 -27.60 -2.99 0.81
CA GLU A 310 -28.31 -4.03 1.52
C GLU A 310 -29.72 -3.61 1.96
N GLN A 311 -30.69 -4.51 1.78
CA GLN A 311 -32.10 -4.32 2.14
C GLN A 311 -32.42 -4.99 3.49
N PRO A 312 -32.77 -4.25 4.56
CA PRO A 312 -33.21 -4.85 5.82
C PRO A 312 -34.51 -5.65 5.67
N ILE A 313 -34.45 -6.96 5.94
CA ILE A 313 -35.57 -7.88 5.74
C ILE A 313 -36.43 -7.95 7.01
N TYR A 314 -35.80 -8.35 8.11
CA TYR A 314 -36.40 -8.47 9.44
C TYR A 314 -35.34 -8.21 10.53
N ALA A 315 -35.81 -7.93 11.73
CA ALA A 315 -34.99 -7.86 12.93
C ALA A 315 -35.59 -8.75 14.02
N TYR A 316 -34.76 -9.25 14.93
CA TYR A 316 -35.18 -9.97 16.13
C TYR A 316 -34.38 -9.53 17.34
N ILE A 317 -34.93 -9.66 18.55
CA ILE A 317 -34.25 -9.25 19.78
C ILE A 317 -33.23 -10.33 20.20
N GLN A 318 -31.99 -9.92 20.47
CA GLN A 318 -30.93 -10.75 21.06
C GLN A 318 -30.94 -10.68 22.59
N SER A 319 -31.30 -9.52 23.17
CA SER A 319 -31.37 -9.34 24.61
C SER A 319 -32.44 -10.22 25.27
N ASN A 320 -32.13 -10.82 26.42
CA ASN A 320 -33.11 -11.57 27.22
C ASN A 320 -34.07 -10.66 28.01
N ASP A 321 -33.61 -9.46 28.37
CA ASP A 321 -34.42 -8.38 28.97
C ASP A 321 -33.76 -7.02 28.64
N TRP A 322 -34.42 -5.92 29.02
CA TRP A 322 -33.94 -4.56 28.91
C TRP A 322 -32.74 -4.27 29.82
N ASN A 323 -31.68 -3.70 29.25
CA ASN A 323 -30.63 -3.04 30.04
C ASN A 323 -31.16 -1.66 30.49
N ILE A 324 -31.24 -1.42 31.81
CA ILE A 324 -31.72 -0.15 32.38
C ILE A 324 -30.51 0.74 32.71
N ILE A 325 -30.44 1.89 32.04
CA ILE A 325 -29.41 2.91 32.27
C ILE A 325 -29.96 3.94 33.26
N THR A 326 -29.34 4.00 34.43
CA THR A 326 -29.65 4.95 35.51
C THR A 326 -28.65 6.10 35.56
N HIS A 327 -28.99 7.16 36.29
CA HIS A 327 -28.06 8.25 36.59
C HIS A 327 -27.13 7.83 37.74
N ALA A 328 -25.82 7.84 37.49
CA ALA A 328 -24.81 7.25 38.38
C ALA A 328 -24.82 7.78 39.83
N LEU A 329 -25.25 9.03 40.06
CA LEU A 329 -25.27 9.63 41.40
C LEU A 329 -26.63 9.53 42.12
N THR A 330 -27.72 9.20 41.43
CA THR A 330 -29.08 9.26 42.00
C THR A 330 -29.93 8.01 41.77
N GLY A 331 -29.44 7.02 41.00
CA GLY A 331 -30.17 5.79 40.68
C GLY A 331 -31.40 5.96 39.78
N VAL A 332 -31.82 7.19 39.49
CA VAL A 332 -33.00 7.50 38.67
C VAL A 332 -32.85 6.91 37.26
N PRO A 333 -33.81 6.14 36.73
CA PRO A 333 -33.78 5.65 35.35
C PRO A 333 -33.74 6.80 34.35
N LEU A 334 -32.81 6.73 33.39
CA LEU A 334 -32.70 7.70 32.29
C LEU A 334 -33.28 7.13 30.99
N ARG A 335 -33.00 5.85 30.73
CA ARG A 335 -33.44 5.12 29.54
C ARG A 335 -33.30 3.63 29.78
N ARG A 336 -34.02 2.83 28.99
CA ARG A 336 -33.74 1.41 28.80
C ARG A 336 -33.30 1.13 27.37
N GLU A 337 -32.53 0.08 27.15
CA GLU A 337 -32.06 -0.34 25.82
C GLU A 337 -32.08 -1.86 25.66
N LEU A 338 -32.18 -2.31 24.40
CA LEU A 338 -32.03 -3.71 24.04
C LEU A 338 -31.24 -3.83 22.73
N LYS A 339 -30.64 -5.00 22.50
CA LYS A 339 -29.97 -5.33 21.24
C LYS A 339 -30.88 -6.15 20.34
N LEU A 340 -30.99 -5.69 19.09
CA LEU A 340 -31.55 -6.40 17.95
C LEU A 340 -30.42 -6.98 17.10
N ILE A 341 -30.68 -8.09 16.41
CA ILE A 341 -29.96 -8.47 15.19
C ILE A 341 -30.89 -8.23 14.01
N THR A 342 -30.40 -7.55 12.99
CA THR A 342 -31.08 -7.41 11.70
C THR A 342 -30.48 -8.38 10.70
N VAL A 343 -31.32 -9.03 9.90
CA VAL A 343 -30.88 -9.74 8.70
C VAL A 343 -31.24 -8.92 7.47
N MET A 344 -30.26 -8.74 6.59
CA MET A 344 -30.31 -7.88 5.42
C MET A 344 -29.98 -8.71 4.18
N LYS A 345 -30.67 -8.46 3.06
CA LYS A 345 -30.37 -9.08 1.76
C LYS A 345 -29.40 -8.19 1.00
N THR A 346 -28.33 -8.74 0.43
CA THR A 346 -27.49 -8.01 -0.53
C THR A 346 -28.17 -8.00 -1.92
N PRO A 347 -27.79 -7.10 -2.85
CA PRO A 347 -28.31 -7.11 -4.22
C PRO A 347 -28.13 -8.46 -4.95
N GLU A 348 -27.07 -9.19 -4.61
CA GLU A 348 -26.70 -10.51 -5.13
C GLU A 348 -27.61 -11.64 -4.62
N GLY A 349 -28.40 -11.39 -3.58
CA GLY A 349 -29.20 -12.40 -2.90
C GLY A 349 -28.49 -13.20 -1.81
N ASN A 350 -27.25 -12.82 -1.48
CA ASN A 350 -26.60 -13.22 -0.22
C ASN A 350 -27.28 -12.53 0.98
N TYR A 351 -26.98 -13.01 2.18
CA TYR A 351 -27.51 -12.45 3.42
C TYR A 351 -26.39 -11.96 4.32
N LYS A 352 -26.60 -10.82 4.97
CA LYS A 352 -25.72 -10.25 5.99
C LYS A 352 -26.50 -9.98 7.27
N ARG A 353 -25.81 -9.96 8.42
CA ARG A 353 -26.35 -9.49 9.70
C ARG A 353 -25.52 -8.36 10.29
N GLU A 354 -26.18 -7.52 11.07
CA GLU A 354 -25.56 -6.50 11.91
C GLU A 354 -26.38 -6.33 13.21
N GLY A 355 -25.72 -5.98 14.31
CA GLY A 355 -26.39 -5.72 15.59
C GLY A 355 -26.73 -4.25 15.78
N PHE A 356 -27.94 -3.97 16.24
CA PHE A 356 -28.45 -2.62 16.50
C PHE A 356 -28.96 -2.49 17.92
N PHE A 357 -28.72 -1.35 18.54
CA PHE A 357 -29.29 -1.02 19.85
C PHE A 357 -30.44 -0.03 19.67
N ILE A 358 -31.61 -0.36 20.22
CA ILE A 358 -32.72 0.58 20.35
C ILE A 358 -32.94 0.95 21.82
N GLY A 359 -33.25 2.22 22.05
CA GLY A 359 -33.50 2.77 23.38
C GLY A 359 -34.93 3.27 23.53
N GLN A 360 -35.38 3.41 24.77
CA GLN A 360 -36.58 4.12 25.17
C GLN A 360 -36.25 5.02 26.36
N LYS A 361 -36.45 6.33 26.25
CA LYS A 361 -36.16 7.29 27.33
C LYS A 361 -37.20 7.15 28.44
N TYR A 362 -36.78 7.26 29.69
CA TYR A 362 -37.69 7.41 30.82
C TYR A 362 -38.14 8.88 30.93
N ASN A 363 -39.40 9.12 31.31
CA ASN A 363 -39.97 10.46 31.41
C ASN A 363 -40.36 10.88 32.84
N GLY A 364 -39.95 10.11 33.85
CA GLY A 364 -40.36 10.30 35.26
C GLY A 364 -41.56 9.45 35.70
N SER A 365 -42.25 8.77 34.77
CA SER A 365 -43.29 7.78 35.08
C SER A 365 -43.19 6.50 34.24
N SER A 366 -42.87 6.64 32.95
CA SER A 366 -42.95 5.59 31.94
C SER A 366 -41.82 5.69 30.91
N TYR A 367 -41.66 4.64 30.11
CA TYR A 367 -40.71 4.60 28.99
C TYR A 367 -41.41 5.03 27.69
N GLY A 368 -40.81 5.99 26.98
CA GLY A 368 -41.35 6.55 25.75
C GLY A 368 -41.09 5.70 24.49
N LYS A 369 -41.33 6.31 23.31
CA LYS A 369 -41.14 5.67 22.00
C LYS A 369 -39.70 5.17 21.78
N SER A 370 -39.59 4.10 21.02
CA SER A 370 -38.31 3.50 20.61
C SER A 370 -37.53 4.43 19.67
N TYR A 371 -36.22 4.54 19.89
CA TYR A 371 -35.31 5.30 19.04
C TYR A 371 -33.99 4.55 18.84
N MET A 372 -33.32 4.82 17.73
CA MET A 372 -32.03 4.20 17.39
C MET A 372 -30.91 4.77 18.26
N LEU A 373 -30.03 3.89 18.76
CA LEU A 373 -28.80 4.25 19.44
C LEU A 373 -27.62 4.06 18.45
N MET A 374 -26.77 3.07 18.73
CA MET A 374 -25.64 2.68 17.89
C MET A 374 -25.88 1.31 17.24
N ASN A 375 -25.10 1.02 16.21
CA ASN A 375 -24.85 -0.33 15.70
C ASN A 375 -23.59 -0.91 16.36
N ASP A 376 -23.40 -2.23 16.31
CA ASP A 376 -22.15 -2.87 16.76
C ASP A 376 -21.01 -2.79 15.72
N GLN A 377 -21.26 -2.12 14.58
CA GLN A 377 -20.32 -1.83 13.50
C GLN A 377 -19.67 -3.08 12.86
N ARG A 378 -20.18 -4.27 13.15
CA ARG A 378 -19.63 -5.54 12.67
C ARG A 378 -20.67 -6.26 11.82
N ILE A 379 -20.58 -6.02 10.52
CA ILE A 379 -21.40 -6.70 9.51
C ILE A 379 -20.76 -8.04 9.18
N TYR A 380 -21.55 -9.12 9.24
CA TYR A 380 -21.12 -10.48 8.90
C TYR A 380 -22.04 -11.05 7.82
N TYR A 381 -21.53 -11.92 6.94
CA TYR A 381 -22.41 -12.77 6.12
C TYR A 381 -23.17 -13.77 7.01
N VAL A 382 -24.27 -14.31 6.47
CA VAL A 382 -25.12 -15.31 7.12
C VAL A 382 -25.41 -16.44 6.14
N LYS A 383 -25.27 -17.68 6.58
CA LYS A 383 -25.58 -18.86 5.77
C LYS A 383 -27.04 -18.85 5.32
N LYS A 384 -27.30 -19.19 4.06
CA LYS A 384 -28.59 -18.98 3.37
C LYS A 384 -29.74 -19.73 4.02
N GLU A 385 -29.44 -20.91 4.53
CA GLU A 385 -30.30 -21.82 5.31
C GLU A 385 -30.61 -21.28 6.72
N GLU A 386 -29.69 -20.57 7.36
CA GLU A 386 -29.94 -19.90 8.66
C GLU A 386 -30.59 -18.52 8.51
N ALA A 387 -30.44 -17.85 7.37
CA ALA A 387 -30.79 -16.44 7.22
C ALA A 387 -32.23 -16.10 7.61
N LEU A 388 -33.19 -17.01 7.45
CA LEU A 388 -34.61 -16.81 7.80
C LEU A 388 -35.06 -17.49 9.11
N LYS A 389 -34.15 -18.16 9.84
CA LYS A 389 -34.39 -18.96 11.07
C LYS A 389 -35.22 -18.25 12.15
N TYR A 390 -35.07 -16.93 12.28
CA TYR A 390 -35.79 -16.13 13.27
C TYR A 390 -36.84 -15.18 12.68
N LYS A 391 -37.11 -15.26 11.37
CA LYS A 391 -38.17 -14.47 10.72
C LYS A 391 -39.54 -14.97 11.19
N SER A 392 -40.23 -14.12 11.94
CA SER A 392 -41.63 -14.27 12.39
C SER A 392 -42.61 -13.83 11.31
#